data_AF-A0A414SEB0-F1
#
_entry.id   AF-A0A414SEB0-F1
#
_cell.length_a   1.000
_cell.length_b   1.000
_cell.length_c   1.000
_cell.angle_alpha   90.00
_cell.angle_beta   90.00
_cell.angle_gamma   90.00
#
_symmetry.space_group_name_H-M   'P 1'
#
loop_
_entity.id
_entity.type
_entity.pdbx_description
1 polymer ?
#
loop_
_entity_poly.entity_id
_entity_poly.type
_entity_poly.pdbx_seq_one_letter_code
_entity_poly.pdbx_strand_id
1 'polypeptide(L)'
;MTPDEVRMLDNRYAILFIRGERPILDEKFDILKHPNVGLTTDGNGKPYLHGTVGRAVASISLGDSLEGELTDDSLESEDYELLSDEDLEEIIQKYQ
;
A
#
# COMPACT_ATOMS: atom_id res chain seq x y z
N MET A 1 -30.09 -15.96 -25.07
CA MET A 1 -29.45 -16.78 -24.01
C MET A 1 -29.99 -16.36 -22.67
N THR A 2 -30.25 -17.32 -21.80
CA THR A 2 -30.55 -17.05 -20.39
C THR A 2 -29.25 -16.70 -19.64
N PRO A 3 -29.32 -16.00 -18.49
CA PRO A 3 -28.13 -15.72 -17.68
C PRO A 3 -27.35 -16.99 -17.31
N ASP A 4 -28.05 -18.10 -17.06
CA ASP A 4 -27.43 -19.38 -16.72
C ASP A 4 -26.63 -19.97 -17.89
N GLU A 5 -27.15 -19.88 -19.11
CA GLU A 5 -26.42 -20.28 -20.32
C GLU A 5 -25.15 -19.43 -20.52
N VAL A 6 -25.22 -18.12 -20.23
CA VAL A 6 -24.06 -17.23 -20.33
C VAL A 6 -22.99 -17.60 -19.29
N ARG A 7 -23.41 -18.03 -18.09
CA ARG A 7 -22.50 -18.49 -17.03
C ARG A 7 -21.83 -19.83 -17.36
N MET A 8 -22.45 -20.64 -18.21
CA MET A 8 -21.88 -21.91 -18.68
C MET A 8 -21.00 -21.76 -19.92
N LEU A 9 -20.91 -20.56 -20.51
CA LEU A 9 -20.06 -20.30 -21.67
C LEU A 9 -18.58 -20.45 -21.32
N ASP A 10 -17.79 -21.02 -22.23
CA ASP A 10 -16.33 -21.06 -22.10
C ASP A 10 -15.78 -19.62 -22.00
N ASN A 11 -14.88 -19.39 -21.04
CA ASN A 11 -14.28 -18.09 -20.76
C ASN A 11 -13.54 -17.49 -21.96
N ARG A 12 -13.15 -18.31 -22.94
CA ARG A 12 -12.50 -17.83 -24.17
C ARG A 12 -13.43 -17.02 -25.06
N TYR A 13 -14.74 -17.27 -25.00
CA TYR A 13 -15.71 -16.60 -25.87
C TYR A 13 -16.35 -15.39 -25.19
N ALA A 14 -16.79 -14.43 -26.01
CA ALA A 14 -17.54 -13.25 -25.65
C ALA A 14 -18.72 -13.07 -26.60
N ILE A 15 -19.80 -12.49 -26.09
CA ILE A 15 -20.96 -12.11 -26.90
C ILE A 15 -20.84 -10.62 -27.23
N LEU A 16 -20.78 -10.30 -28.51
CA LEU A 16 -20.60 -8.95 -29.01
C LEU A 16 -21.93 -8.40 -29.54
N PHE A 17 -22.32 -7.23 -29.02
CA PHE A 17 -23.49 -6.49 -29.47
C PHE A 17 -23.03 -5.26 -30.25
N ILE A 18 -23.08 -5.34 -31.57
CA ILE A 18 -22.83 -4.21 -32.47
C ILE A 18 -24.18 -3.66 -32.92
N ARG A 19 -24.35 -2.33 -32.87
CA ARG A 19 -25.58 -1.68 -33.32
C ARG A 19 -25.82 -1.98 -34.81
N GLY A 20 -27.01 -2.47 -35.15
CA GLY A 20 -27.42 -2.76 -36.53
C GLY A 20 -27.07 -4.17 -36.99
N GLU A 21 -26.23 -4.89 -36.25
CA GLU A 21 -25.89 -6.28 -36.53
C GLU A 21 -26.62 -7.23 -35.59
N ARG A 22 -26.69 -8.50 -36.00
CA ARG A 22 -27.11 -9.58 -35.09
C ARG A 22 -26.03 -9.78 -34.02
N PRO A 23 -26.37 -10.20 -32.80
CA PRO A 23 -25.36 -10.58 -31.80
C PRO A 23 -24.42 -11.65 -32.35
N ILE A 24 -23.12 -11.44 -32.17
CA ILE A 24 -22.05 -12.33 -32.66
C ILE A 24 -21.36 -12.96 -31.44
N LEU A 25 -20.88 -14.19 -31.60
CA LEU A 25 -20.00 -14.84 -30.64
C LEU A 25 -18.58 -14.82 -31.20
N ASP A 26 -17.65 -14.25 -30.45
CA ASP A 26 -16.25 -14.07 -30.85
C ASP A 26 -15.29 -14.43 -29.71
N GLU A 27 -14.03 -14.66 -30.02
CA GLU A 27 -13.01 -14.93 -29.01
C GLU A 27 -12.53 -13.65 -28.33
N LYS A 28 -12.25 -13.73 -27.02
CA LYS A 28 -11.61 -12.64 -26.29
C LYS A 28 -10.22 -12.40 -26.84
N PHE A 29 -9.84 -11.12 -26.88
CA PHE A 29 -8.48 -10.75 -27.25
C PHE A 29 -7.46 -11.33 -26.27
N ASP A 30 -6.39 -11.92 -26.79
CA ASP A 30 -5.28 -12.45 -26.01
C ASP A 30 -4.42 -11.30 -25.48
N ILE A 31 -4.57 -10.99 -24.19
CA ILE A 31 -3.86 -9.90 -23.52
C ILE A 31 -2.34 -10.03 -23.60
N LEU A 32 -1.81 -11.26 -23.74
CA LEU A 32 -0.37 -11.49 -23.83
C LEU A 32 0.22 -11.06 -25.16
N LYS A 33 -0.61 -10.89 -26.19
CA LYS A 33 -0.21 -10.37 -27.50
C LYS A 33 -0.29 -8.85 -27.58
N HIS A 34 -0.76 -8.18 -26.52
CA HIS A 34 -0.88 -6.73 -26.54
C HIS A 34 0.52 -6.09 -26.61
N PRO A 35 0.76 -5.08 -27.48
CA PRO A 35 2.08 -4.45 -27.63
C PRO A 35 2.68 -3.92 -26.32
N ASN A 36 1.81 -3.46 -25.43
CA ASN A 36 2.19 -2.88 -24.14
C ASN A 36 2.07 -3.85 -22.96
N VAL A 37 1.95 -5.16 -23.20
CA VAL A 37 1.90 -6.16 -22.11
C VAL A 37 3.16 -6.08 -21.22
N GLY A 38 4.31 -5.69 -21.78
CA GLY A 38 5.56 -5.53 -21.02
C GLY A 38 5.51 -4.50 -19.88
N LEU A 39 4.50 -3.62 -19.86
CA LEU A 39 4.31 -2.63 -18.79
C LEU A 39 3.43 -3.14 -17.64
N THR A 40 2.75 -4.28 -17.80
CA THR A 40 1.90 -4.88 -16.77
C THR A 40 2.67 -5.93 -15.97
N THR A 41 2.18 -6.26 -14.79
CA THR A 41 2.77 -7.31 -13.94
C THR A 41 2.95 -8.64 -14.69
N ASP A 42 2.00 -8.98 -15.57
CA ASP A 42 2.02 -10.23 -16.34
C ASP A 42 3.11 -10.26 -17.43
N GLY A 43 3.57 -9.10 -17.90
CA GLY A 43 4.59 -8.98 -18.95
C GLY A 43 5.97 -8.55 -18.48
N ASN A 44 6.27 -8.60 -17.17
CA ASN A 44 7.51 -8.14 -16.52
C ASN A 44 7.55 -6.65 -16.10
N GLY A 45 6.41 -5.97 -16.15
CA GLY A 45 6.23 -4.62 -15.59
C GLY A 45 6.24 -4.62 -14.06
N LYS A 46 6.67 -3.51 -13.45
CA LYS A 46 6.63 -3.37 -12.00
C LYS A 46 5.16 -3.34 -11.54
N PRO A 47 4.77 -4.13 -10.51
CA PRO A 47 3.42 -4.08 -9.99
C PRO A 47 3.12 -2.70 -9.42
N TYR A 48 1.89 -2.23 -9.65
CA TYR A 48 1.42 -0.99 -9.03
C TYR A 48 1.24 -1.21 -7.52
N LEU A 49 2.07 -0.55 -6.72
CA LEU A 49 1.98 -0.58 -5.27
C LEU A 49 1.12 0.58 -4.81
N HIS A 50 -0.13 0.28 -4.42
CA HIS A 50 -1.02 1.28 -3.85
C HIS A 50 -0.69 1.52 -2.38
N GLY A 51 -0.44 2.77 -1.99
CA GLY A 51 -0.28 3.15 -0.59
C GLY A 51 1.08 2.81 0.05
N THR A 52 2.18 2.91 -0.69
CA THR A 52 3.52 2.77 -0.09
C THR A 52 3.70 3.77 1.06
N VAL A 53 3.73 3.24 2.28
CA VAL A 53 3.99 4.00 3.51
C VAL A 53 5.47 4.37 3.51
N GLY A 54 5.79 5.62 3.14
CA GLY A 54 7.18 6.10 3.07
C GLY A 54 7.83 6.29 4.45
N ARG A 55 7.04 6.28 5.53
CA ARG A 55 7.51 6.45 6.91
C ARG A 55 6.60 5.67 7.86
N ALA A 56 7.13 4.61 8.44
CA ALA A 56 6.48 3.89 9.53
C ALA A 56 7.03 4.45 10.84
N VAL A 57 6.30 5.35 11.50
CA VAL A 57 6.61 5.77 12.87
C VAL A 57 5.90 4.77 13.78
N ALA A 58 6.65 3.85 14.38
CA ALA A 58 6.14 2.98 15.41
C ALA A 58 6.40 3.64 16.77
N SER A 59 5.33 4.07 17.45
CA SER A 59 5.39 4.46 18.85
C SER A 59 5.40 3.20 19.71
N ILE A 60 6.47 2.96 20.46
CA ILE A 60 6.50 1.92 21.49
C ILE A 60 6.05 2.57 22.79
N SER A 61 4.80 2.38 23.17
CA SER A 61 4.31 2.80 24.48
C SER A 61 4.59 1.67 25.48
N LEU A 62 5.57 1.86 26.37
CA LEU A 62 5.72 1.01 27.54
C LEU A 62 4.60 1.35 28.53
N GLY A 63 3.62 0.46 28.65
CA GLY A 63 2.59 0.56 29.69
C GLY A 63 3.16 0.11 31.03
N ASP A 64 3.22 1.04 31.98
CA ASP A 64 3.17 0.95 33.46
C ASP A 64 3.83 -0.22 34.21
N SER A 65 4.63 -1.07 33.57
CA SER A 65 5.21 -2.27 34.18
C SER A 65 6.58 -2.04 34.83
N LEU A 66 6.93 -0.78 35.10
CA LEU A 66 8.18 -0.38 35.77
C LEU A 66 7.93 0.63 36.89
N GLU A 67 6.78 0.53 37.58
CA GLU A 67 6.60 1.21 38.87
C GLU A 67 7.57 0.58 39.89
N GLY A 68 8.73 1.21 40.10
CA GLY A 68 9.64 0.90 41.22
C GLY A 68 11.13 0.88 40.92
N GLU A 69 11.59 1.04 39.67
CA GLU A 69 13.02 0.91 39.32
C GLU A 69 13.77 2.25 39.17
N LEU A 70 13.25 3.34 39.74
CA LEU A 70 13.95 4.62 39.85
C LEU A 70 13.84 5.14 41.28
N THR A 71 14.51 4.46 42.20
CA THR A 71 14.91 5.07 43.48
C THR A 71 16.42 5.21 43.46
N ASP A 72 16.91 6.26 42.81
CA ASP A 72 18.21 6.79 43.13
C ASP A 72 18.08 8.30 43.35
N ASP A 73 17.92 8.65 44.62
CA ASP A 73 17.74 10.00 45.18
C ASP A 73 19.03 10.86 45.07
N SER A 74 19.86 10.61 44.05
CA SER A 74 21.18 11.25 43.90
C SER A 74 21.35 12.04 42.61
N LEU A 75 20.27 12.34 41.88
CA LEU A 75 20.34 13.30 40.79
C LEU A 75 20.30 14.70 41.40
N GLU A 76 21.50 15.29 41.54
CA GLU A 76 21.66 16.73 41.74
C GLU A 76 20.69 17.46 40.80
N SER A 77 19.99 18.45 41.34
CA SER A 77 19.01 19.25 40.61
C SER A 77 19.72 20.07 39.53
N GLU A 78 20.08 19.41 38.43
CA GLU A 78 20.33 20.05 37.16
C GLU A 78 18.97 20.58 36.67
N ASP A 79 18.91 21.85 36.31
CA ASP A 79 17.69 22.48 35.81
C ASP A 79 17.29 21.81 34.49
N TYR A 80 16.42 20.81 34.55
CA TYR A 80 15.87 20.14 33.38
C TYR A 80 14.87 21.08 32.69
N GLU A 81 15.16 21.48 31.46
CA GLU A 81 14.24 22.22 30.60
C GLU A 81 13.54 21.26 29.63
N LEU A 82 12.20 21.30 29.60
CA LEU A 82 11.38 20.52 28.68
C LEU A 82 11.40 21.19 27.32
N LEU A 83 12.09 20.55 26.37
CA LEU A 83 12.15 20.97 24.98
C LEU A 83 10.95 20.43 24.20
N SER A 84 10.44 21.25 23.28
CA SER A 84 9.45 20.78 22.31
C SER A 84 10.11 19.97 21.20
N ASP A 85 9.30 19.23 20.44
CA ASP A 85 9.78 18.45 19.29
C ASP A 85 10.49 19.34 18.26
N GLU A 86 10.05 20.60 18.09
CA GLU A 86 10.69 21.58 17.20
C GLU A 86 12.10 21.96 17.69
N ASP A 87 12.28 22.16 19.01
CA ASP A 87 13.57 22.54 19.59
C ASP A 87 14.60 21.41 19.50
N LEU A 88 14.17 20.14 19.64
CA LEU A 88 15.04 18.97 19.49
C LEU A 88 15.53 18.79 18.05
N GLU A 89 14.68 19.05 17.06
CA GLU A 89 15.06 19.00 15.65
C GLU A 89 16.13 20.06 15.32
N GLU A 90 16.01 21.27 15.85
CA GLU A 90 17.02 22.33 15.67
C GLU A 90 18.38 21.95 16.26
N ILE A 91 18.39 21.32 17.44
CA ILE A 91 19.62 20.86 18.08
C ILE A 91 20.27 19.76 17.25
N ILE A 92 19.50 18.76 16.82
CA ILE A 92 20.02 17.63 16.04
C ILE A 92 20.60 18.09 14.70
N GLN A 93 19.96 19.04 14.01
CA GLN A 93 20.50 19.63 12.77
C GLN A 93 21.77 20.44 12.98
N LYS A 94 21.91 21.12 14.13
CA LYS A 94 23.07 21.97 14.44
C LYS A 94 24.36 21.17 14.67
N TYR A 95 24.24 19.91 15.08
CA TYR A 95 25.39 19.03 15.36
C TYR A 95 25.65 17.99 14.25
N GLN A 96 25.01 18.14 13.09
CA GLN A 96 25.25 17.37 11.87
C GLN A 96 26.11 18.17 10.88
#